data_AF-A0A2A2LEN4-F1
#
_entry.id   AF-A0A2A2LEN4-F1
#
_cell.length_a   1.000
_cell.length_b   1.000
_cell.length_c   1.000
_cell.angle_alpha   90.00
_cell.angle_beta   90.00
_cell.angle_gamma   90.00
#
_symmetry.space_group_name_H-M   'P 1'
#
loop_
_entity.id
_entity.type
_entity.pdbx_description
1 polymer ?
#
loop_
_entity_poly.entity_id
_entity_poly.type
_entity_poly.pdbx_seq_one_letter_code
_entity_poly.pdbx_strand_id
1 'polypeptide(L)'
;MLSSFAENARNTSEQIERSNQERYEREEKQHQKQLERNQKELEEKQKELADLKGQTENNRKMLDEYRKSQREDDRRHEEKMRKLEADARADRQKRDEEYRKQMQRDEQKYERDRQERRRKAAADALKKDEQRKREFEEWLRQHNYKQQQQRQEHQRKMEEFEEQARIRQQNREKARQANEESKRQFEEHMRFLRERRERMAREQAEQDRLMLERLQAMALADLSQREMQSEFGRICHPIDEQQSAVNSAEGLLTNWLNRFSNTAGFLEGVATHCERLEFEAQIFREKISAFYDTLQEAKIPAAYENWFSSVIDYAHQLRSSIDTYLMTIASLPEVVQSQNARTAAKLLDNAHSSLQSAMHALTSNRVFASQVSRLQATVN
;
A
#
# COMPACT_ATOMS: atom_id res chain seq x y z
N MET A 1 -228.90 51.24 -74.19
CA MET A 1 -227.52 51.60 -74.58
C MET A 1 -226.56 51.86 -73.41
N LEU A 2 -226.96 52.24 -72.19
CA LEU A 2 -226.00 52.86 -71.25
C LEU A 2 -225.76 52.17 -69.89
N SER A 3 -226.55 51.19 -69.45
CA SER A 3 -226.46 50.70 -68.05
C SER A 3 -225.49 49.53 -67.80
N SER A 4 -225.36 48.56 -68.72
CA SER A 4 -224.64 47.31 -68.39
C SER A 4 -223.11 47.43 -68.34
N PHE A 5 -222.55 48.51 -68.92
CA PHE A 5 -221.10 48.72 -68.98
C PHE A 5 -220.51 49.20 -67.64
N ALA A 6 -221.31 49.91 -66.83
CA ALA A 6 -220.86 50.47 -65.55
C ALA A 6 -220.83 49.44 -64.41
N GLU A 7 -221.67 48.41 -64.47
CA GLU A 7 -221.80 47.42 -63.39
C GLU A 7 -220.67 46.39 -63.39
N ASN A 8 -220.20 45.94 -64.56
CA ASN A 8 -219.19 44.89 -64.62
C ASN A 8 -217.76 45.39 -64.32
N ALA A 9 -217.48 46.66 -64.64
CA ALA A 9 -216.21 47.31 -64.29
C ALA A 9 -216.01 47.43 -62.77
N ARG A 10 -217.09 47.50 -61.98
CA ARG A 10 -217.02 47.44 -60.50
C ARG A 10 -216.63 46.06 -59.98
N ASN A 11 -217.19 45.00 -60.56
CA ASN A 11 -216.84 43.63 -60.18
C ASN A 11 -215.36 43.30 -60.42
N THR A 12 -214.75 43.86 -61.48
CA THR A 12 -213.32 43.63 -61.76
C THR A 12 -212.41 44.35 -60.76
N SER A 13 -212.82 45.52 -60.26
CA SER A 13 -212.07 46.29 -59.25
C SER A 13 -212.05 45.60 -57.89
N GLU A 14 -213.20 45.10 -57.41
CA GLU A 14 -213.29 44.45 -56.09
C GLU A 14 -212.53 43.11 -56.04
N GLN A 15 -212.40 42.41 -57.17
CA GLN A 15 -211.69 41.13 -57.23
C GLN A 15 -210.16 41.31 -57.14
N ILE A 16 -209.63 42.43 -57.66
CA ILE A 16 -208.19 42.75 -57.59
C ILE A 16 -207.77 43.16 -56.18
N GLU A 17 -208.60 43.91 -55.46
CA GLU A 17 -208.31 44.29 -54.07
C GLU A 17 -208.26 43.08 -53.14
N ARG A 18 -209.19 42.13 -53.27
CA ARG A 18 -209.15 40.89 -52.47
C ARG A 18 -207.90 40.05 -52.75
N SER A 19 -207.47 39.98 -54.01
CA SER A 19 -206.26 39.22 -54.36
C SER A 19 -204.98 39.84 -53.76
N ASN A 20 -204.93 41.16 -53.61
CA ASN A 20 -203.76 41.83 -53.05
C ASN A 20 -203.70 41.71 -51.52
N GLN A 21 -204.85 41.74 -50.84
CA GLN A 21 -204.92 41.54 -49.39
C GLN A 21 -204.44 40.13 -48.98
N GLU A 22 -204.87 39.09 -49.70
CA GLU A 22 -204.41 37.72 -49.40
C GLU A 22 -202.91 37.50 -49.63
N ARG A 23 -202.29 38.30 -50.50
CA ARG A 23 -200.86 38.18 -50.78
C ARG A 23 -200.00 38.79 -49.66
N TYR A 24 -200.42 39.94 -49.13
CA TYR A 24 -199.73 40.59 -48.01
C TYR A 24 -199.75 39.72 -46.74
N GLU A 25 -200.88 39.07 -46.42
CA GLU A 25 -200.96 38.18 -45.25
C GLU A 25 -200.03 36.94 -45.37
N ARG A 26 -199.75 36.47 -46.59
CA ARG A 26 -198.85 35.34 -46.80
C ARG A 26 -197.38 35.73 -46.66
N GLU A 27 -197.01 36.92 -47.13
CA GLU A 27 -195.64 37.43 -47.03
C GLU A 27 -195.28 37.77 -45.57
N GLU A 28 -196.21 38.32 -44.79
CA GLU A 28 -195.99 38.65 -43.37
C GLU A 28 -195.78 37.39 -42.51
N LYS A 29 -196.57 36.33 -42.74
CA LYS A 29 -196.43 35.05 -42.04
C LYS A 29 -195.10 34.34 -42.33
N GLN A 30 -194.51 34.52 -43.51
CA GLN A 30 -193.20 33.93 -43.81
C GLN A 30 -192.07 34.68 -43.08
N HIS A 31 -192.16 36.00 -43.01
CA HIS A 31 -191.14 36.82 -42.35
C HIS A 31 -191.05 36.54 -40.84
N GLN A 32 -192.21 36.35 -40.20
CA GLN A 32 -192.27 36.07 -38.77
C GLN A 32 -191.67 34.70 -38.41
N LYS A 33 -191.86 33.70 -39.28
CA LYS A 33 -191.31 32.35 -39.12
C LYS A 33 -189.78 32.29 -39.27
N GLN A 34 -189.19 33.23 -40.00
CA GLN A 34 -187.75 33.28 -40.24
C GLN A 34 -186.99 33.98 -39.10
N LEU A 35 -187.62 34.95 -38.42
CA LEU A 35 -187.06 35.60 -37.24
C LEU A 35 -186.92 34.63 -36.05
N GLU A 36 -187.93 33.80 -35.78
CA GLU A 36 -187.87 32.81 -34.68
C GLU A 36 -186.74 31.78 -34.86
N ARG A 37 -186.43 31.40 -36.11
CA ARG A 37 -185.33 30.46 -36.39
C ARG A 37 -183.97 31.06 -36.11
N ASN A 38 -183.74 32.30 -36.54
CA ASN A 38 -182.47 32.99 -36.32
C ASN A 38 -182.20 33.26 -34.83
N GLN A 39 -183.26 33.49 -34.04
CA GLN A 39 -183.12 33.74 -32.61
C GLN A 39 -182.67 32.48 -31.85
N LYS A 40 -183.20 31.30 -32.20
CA LYS A 40 -182.74 30.03 -31.61
C LYS A 40 -181.30 29.68 -31.96
N GLU A 41 -180.88 29.92 -33.20
CA GLU A 41 -179.53 29.60 -33.66
C GLU A 41 -178.46 30.47 -32.96
N LEU A 42 -178.82 31.68 -32.54
CA LEU A 42 -177.93 32.58 -31.80
C LEU A 42 -177.72 32.12 -30.35
N GLU A 43 -178.77 31.60 -29.69
CA GLU A 43 -178.69 31.11 -28.31
C GLU A 43 -177.82 29.85 -28.20
N GLU A 44 -177.88 28.93 -29.18
CA GLU A 44 -177.02 27.74 -29.20
C GLU A 44 -175.54 28.09 -29.32
N LYS A 45 -175.18 29.04 -30.20
CA LYS A 45 -173.79 29.47 -30.37
C LYS A 45 -173.22 30.19 -29.15
N GLN A 46 -174.07 30.87 -28.36
CA GLN A 46 -173.62 31.49 -27.11
C GLN A 46 -173.29 30.47 -26.03
N LYS A 47 -173.99 29.33 -25.99
CA LYS A 47 -173.67 28.23 -25.06
C LYS A 47 -172.35 27.55 -25.38
N GLU A 48 -172.09 27.22 -26.65
CA GLU A 48 -170.82 26.58 -27.06
C GLU A 48 -169.57 27.42 -26.72
N LEU A 49 -169.67 28.75 -26.83
CA LEU A 49 -168.57 29.66 -26.51
C LEU A 49 -168.22 29.70 -25.02
N ALA A 50 -169.20 29.47 -24.13
CA ALA A 50 -168.98 29.44 -22.69
C ALA A 50 -168.19 28.18 -22.27
N ASP A 51 -168.53 27.03 -22.84
CA ASP A 51 -167.86 25.76 -22.53
C ASP A 51 -166.38 25.75 -22.97
N LEU A 52 -166.09 26.31 -24.15
CA LEU A 52 -164.72 26.44 -24.67
C LEU A 52 -163.82 27.33 -23.79
N LYS A 53 -164.37 28.40 -23.21
CA LYS A 53 -163.62 29.26 -22.25
C LYS A 53 -163.28 28.51 -20.97
N GLY A 54 -164.19 27.68 -20.46
CA GLY A 54 -163.94 26.87 -19.27
C GLY A 54 -162.80 25.86 -19.46
N GLN A 55 -162.72 25.24 -20.64
CA GLN A 55 -161.64 24.28 -20.94
C GLN A 55 -160.26 24.94 -21.09
N THR A 56 -160.19 26.14 -21.67
CA THR A 56 -158.90 26.85 -21.85
C THR A 56 -158.31 27.30 -20.52
N GLU A 57 -159.15 27.70 -19.56
CA GLU A 57 -158.69 28.15 -18.25
C GLU A 57 -158.15 27.00 -17.38
N ASN A 58 -158.73 25.80 -17.50
CA ASN A 58 -158.26 24.61 -16.80
C ASN A 58 -156.89 24.12 -17.32
N ASN A 59 -156.69 24.11 -18.64
CA ASN A 59 -155.39 23.72 -19.23
C ASN A 59 -154.26 24.66 -18.80
N ARG A 60 -154.55 25.95 -18.57
CA ARG A 60 -153.54 26.92 -18.12
C ARG A 60 -153.06 26.64 -16.69
N LYS A 61 -153.95 26.25 -15.78
CA LYS A 61 -153.59 25.89 -14.40
C LYS A 61 -152.68 24.66 -14.33
N MET A 62 -152.98 23.62 -15.12
CA MET A 62 -152.17 22.40 -15.20
C MET A 62 -150.71 22.68 -15.65
N LEU A 63 -150.51 23.58 -16.62
CA LEU A 63 -149.18 23.93 -17.10
C LEU A 63 -148.35 24.70 -16.07
N ASP A 64 -148.98 25.56 -15.27
CA ASP A 64 -148.29 26.33 -14.23
C ASP A 64 -147.88 25.44 -13.04
N GLU A 65 -148.68 24.44 -12.67
CA GLU A 65 -148.31 23.45 -11.65
C GLU A 65 -147.13 22.57 -12.09
N TYR A 66 -147.13 22.10 -13.35
CA TYR A 66 -146.03 21.30 -13.89
C TYR A 66 -144.69 22.08 -13.87
N ARG A 67 -144.72 23.36 -14.27
CA ARG A 67 -143.52 24.23 -14.24
C ARG A 67 -143.00 24.48 -12.82
N LYS A 68 -143.88 24.46 -11.82
CA LYS A 68 -143.49 24.69 -10.42
C LYS A 68 -142.77 23.47 -9.84
N SER A 69 -143.25 22.26 -10.13
CA SER A 69 -142.60 21.00 -9.73
C SER A 69 -141.20 20.88 -10.31
N GLN A 70 -141.01 21.23 -11.59
CA GLN A 70 -139.72 21.07 -12.28
C GLN A 70 -138.62 21.97 -11.67
N ARG A 71 -138.97 23.20 -11.27
CA ARG A 71 -138.02 24.11 -10.60
C ARG A 71 -137.60 23.62 -9.20
N GLU A 72 -138.45 22.85 -8.54
CA GLU A 72 -138.20 22.36 -7.19
C GLU A 72 -137.26 21.14 -7.20
N ASP A 73 -137.38 20.28 -8.22
CA ASP A 73 -136.45 19.18 -8.46
C ASP A 73 -135.05 19.68 -8.87
N ASP A 74 -134.97 20.70 -9.74
CA ASP A 74 -133.70 21.31 -10.14
C ASP A 74 -132.93 21.89 -8.93
N ARG A 75 -133.64 22.58 -8.02
CA ARG A 75 -133.03 23.09 -6.77
C ARG A 75 -132.48 21.97 -5.89
N ARG A 76 -133.21 20.86 -5.76
CA ARG A 76 -132.75 19.70 -4.96
C ARG A 76 -131.52 19.05 -5.59
N HIS A 77 -131.45 19.00 -6.92
CA HIS A 77 -130.29 18.47 -7.63
C HIS A 77 -129.06 19.37 -7.45
N GLU A 78 -129.21 20.68 -7.56
CA GLU A 78 -128.10 21.64 -7.35
C GLU A 78 -127.53 21.58 -5.93
N GLU A 79 -128.37 21.52 -4.90
CA GLU A 79 -127.90 21.39 -3.50
C GLU A 79 -127.12 20.09 -3.28
N LYS A 80 -127.56 18.98 -3.89
CA LYS A 80 -126.88 17.68 -3.78
C LYS A 80 -125.50 17.72 -4.44
N MET A 81 -125.38 18.33 -5.62
CA MET A 81 -124.09 18.48 -6.31
C MET A 81 -123.12 19.38 -5.54
N ARG A 82 -123.62 20.47 -4.94
CA ARG A 82 -122.80 21.36 -4.11
C ARG A 82 -122.20 20.65 -2.89
N LYS A 83 -122.97 19.78 -2.22
CA LYS A 83 -122.46 19.00 -1.08
C LYS A 83 -121.36 18.02 -1.50
N LEU A 84 -121.55 17.31 -2.62
CA LEU A 84 -120.56 16.36 -3.14
C LEU A 84 -119.26 17.06 -3.58
N GLU A 85 -119.34 18.26 -4.17
CA GLU A 85 -118.14 19.04 -4.49
C GLU A 85 -117.38 19.53 -3.24
N ALA A 86 -118.10 19.93 -2.19
CA ALA A 86 -117.49 20.36 -0.94
C ALA A 86 -116.75 19.21 -0.25
N ASP A 87 -117.36 18.02 -0.20
CA ASP A 87 -116.73 16.82 0.38
C ASP A 87 -115.50 16.37 -0.43
N ALA A 88 -115.58 16.41 -1.77
CA ALA A 88 -114.44 16.08 -2.63
C ALA A 88 -113.27 17.07 -2.49
N ARG A 89 -113.54 18.35 -2.23
CA ARG A 89 -112.49 19.36 -1.96
C ARG A 89 -111.81 19.14 -0.61
N ALA A 90 -112.59 18.84 0.43
CA ALA A 90 -112.04 18.56 1.76
C ALA A 90 -111.15 17.30 1.75
N ASP A 91 -111.55 16.26 1.02
CA ASP A 91 -110.79 15.02 0.89
C ASP A 91 -109.47 15.20 0.09
N ARG A 92 -109.47 16.04 -0.96
CA ARG A 92 -108.22 16.41 -1.66
C ARG A 92 -107.27 17.21 -0.77
N GLN A 93 -107.78 18.18 -0.01
CA GLN A 93 -106.95 18.98 0.90
C GLN A 93 -106.28 18.14 1.99
N LYS A 94 -106.99 17.15 2.56
CA LYS A 94 -106.40 16.24 3.54
C LYS A 94 -105.27 15.39 2.96
N ARG A 95 -105.42 14.86 1.75
CA ARG A 95 -104.35 14.10 1.07
C ARG A 95 -103.13 14.95 0.75
N ASP A 96 -103.31 16.19 0.29
CA ASP A 96 -102.20 17.09 0.00
C ASP A 96 -101.44 17.52 1.26
N GLU A 97 -102.13 17.72 2.39
CA GLU A 97 -101.49 17.99 3.68
C GLU A 97 -100.73 16.79 4.24
N GLU A 98 -101.27 15.57 4.12
CA GLU A 98 -100.56 14.35 4.51
C GLU A 98 -99.31 14.14 3.64
N TYR A 99 -99.40 14.38 2.32
CA TYR A 99 -98.27 14.26 1.42
C TYR A 99 -97.16 15.29 1.75
N ARG A 100 -97.52 16.53 2.09
CA ARG A 100 -96.54 17.55 2.54
C ARG A 100 -95.86 17.16 3.85
N LYS A 101 -96.59 16.61 4.83
CA LYS A 101 -96.01 16.14 6.10
C LYS A 101 -95.07 14.95 5.89
N GLN A 102 -95.38 14.06 4.95
CA GLN A 102 -94.51 12.94 4.58
C GLN A 102 -93.19 13.44 3.99
N MET A 103 -93.25 14.34 2.99
CA MET A 103 -92.05 14.90 2.34
C MET A 103 -91.12 15.62 3.33
N GLN A 104 -91.67 16.42 4.25
CA GLN A 104 -90.85 17.10 5.27
C GLN A 104 -90.16 16.12 6.24
N ARG A 105 -90.82 15.00 6.59
CA ARG A 105 -90.20 13.97 7.44
C ARG A 105 -89.06 13.26 6.72
N ASP A 106 -89.24 12.95 5.45
CA ASP A 106 -88.22 12.28 4.64
C ASP A 106 -87.01 13.19 4.37
N GLU A 107 -87.25 14.49 4.14
CA GLU A 107 -86.20 15.49 3.96
C GLU A 107 -85.36 15.69 5.23
N GLN A 108 -86.01 15.79 6.41
CA GLN A 108 -85.32 15.86 7.71
C GLN A 108 -84.52 14.58 8.03
N LYS A 109 -85.03 13.41 7.64
CA LYS A 109 -84.31 12.14 7.81
C LYS A 109 -83.06 12.09 6.93
N TYR A 110 -83.17 12.53 5.67
CA TYR A 110 -82.05 12.58 4.74
C TYR A 110 -80.94 13.54 5.19
N GLU A 111 -81.31 14.71 5.73
CA GLU A 111 -80.34 15.67 6.25
C GLU A 111 -79.60 15.15 7.48
N ARG A 112 -80.29 14.49 8.42
CA ARG A 112 -79.64 13.87 9.59
C ARG A 112 -78.62 12.80 9.18
N ASP A 113 -79.01 11.89 8.29
CA ASP A 113 -78.11 10.83 7.78
C ASP A 113 -76.89 11.43 7.07
N ARG A 114 -77.08 12.51 6.29
CA ARG A 114 -75.99 13.19 5.59
C ARG A 114 -75.01 13.85 6.58
N GLN A 115 -75.51 14.51 7.61
CA GLN A 115 -74.66 15.11 8.65
C GLN A 115 -73.92 14.05 9.45
N GLU A 116 -74.55 12.93 9.78
CA GLU A 116 -73.93 11.84 10.52
C GLU A 116 -72.81 11.17 9.72
N ARG A 117 -73.02 10.91 8.41
CA ARG A 117 -71.95 10.42 7.52
C ARG A 117 -70.77 11.39 7.43
N ARG A 118 -71.02 12.70 7.37
CA ARG A 118 -69.95 13.71 7.37
C ARG A 118 -69.17 13.72 8.68
N ARG A 119 -69.85 13.62 9.83
CA ARG A 119 -69.19 13.55 11.14
C ARG A 119 -68.35 12.28 11.29
N LYS A 120 -68.86 11.13 10.83
CA LYS A 120 -68.14 9.86 10.85
C LYS A 120 -66.90 9.90 9.94
N ALA A 121 -67.05 10.39 8.71
CA ALA A 121 -65.93 10.54 7.79
C ALA A 121 -64.86 11.52 8.30
N ALA A 122 -65.26 12.63 8.93
CA ALA A 122 -64.33 13.58 9.55
C ALA A 122 -63.58 12.97 10.76
N ALA A 123 -64.28 12.22 11.62
CA ALA A 123 -63.66 11.53 12.74
C ALA A 123 -62.68 10.44 12.30
N ASP A 124 -63.03 9.65 11.27
CA ASP A 124 -62.15 8.63 10.72
C ASP A 124 -60.93 9.24 10.01
N ALA A 125 -61.09 10.39 9.35
CA ALA A 125 -59.97 11.13 8.76
C ALA A 125 -58.99 11.65 9.82
N LEU A 126 -59.49 12.21 10.92
CA LEU A 126 -58.66 12.68 12.04
C LEU A 126 -57.88 11.53 12.69
N LYS A 127 -58.50 10.37 12.91
CA LYS A 127 -57.81 9.19 13.44
C LYS A 127 -56.69 8.70 12.53
N LYS A 128 -56.93 8.70 11.21
CA LYS A 128 -55.89 8.34 10.22
C LYS A 128 -54.75 9.36 10.20
N ASP A 129 -55.03 10.64 10.38
CA ASP A 129 -54.00 11.67 10.48
C ASP A 129 -53.16 11.55 11.76
N GLU A 130 -53.78 11.30 12.91
CA GLU A 130 -53.05 11.06 14.16
C GLU A 130 -52.17 9.81 14.08
N GLN A 131 -52.69 8.74 13.47
CA GLN A 131 -51.91 7.51 13.28
C GLN A 131 -50.70 7.75 12.36
N ARG A 132 -50.89 8.45 11.24
CA ARG A 132 -49.78 8.82 10.34
C ARG A 132 -48.73 9.68 11.03
N LYS A 133 -49.14 10.60 11.91
CA LYS A 133 -48.19 11.41 12.69
C LYS A 133 -47.37 10.55 13.66
N ARG A 134 -48.00 9.61 14.37
CA ARG A 134 -47.28 8.70 15.28
C ARG A 134 -46.30 7.80 14.54
N GLU A 135 -46.72 7.21 13.43
CA GLU A 135 -45.86 6.38 12.57
C GLU A 135 -44.67 7.19 12.03
N PHE A 136 -44.89 8.46 11.64
CA PHE A 136 -43.83 9.35 11.18
C PHE A 136 -42.85 9.75 12.30
N GLU A 137 -43.34 10.05 13.50
CA GLU A 137 -42.49 10.37 14.66
C GLU A 137 -41.64 9.17 15.10
N GLU A 138 -42.22 7.97 15.13
CA GLU A 138 -41.47 6.74 15.42
C GLU A 138 -40.42 6.47 14.34
N TRP A 139 -40.76 6.65 13.07
CA TRP A 139 -39.80 6.53 11.97
C TRP A 139 -38.65 7.53 12.11
N LEU A 140 -38.93 8.79 12.43
CA LEU A 140 -37.90 9.81 12.66
C LEU A 140 -36.97 9.45 13.81
N ARG A 141 -37.50 8.94 14.92
CA ARG A 141 -36.67 8.49 16.06
C ARG A 141 -35.76 7.34 15.66
N GLN A 142 -36.27 6.34 14.94
CA GLN A 142 -35.47 5.22 14.46
C GLN A 142 -34.41 5.65 13.45
N HIS A 143 -34.76 6.54 12.52
CA HIS A 143 -33.84 7.05 11.51
C HIS A 143 -32.70 7.86 12.15
N ASN A 144 -33.02 8.74 13.10
CA ASN A 144 -32.01 9.53 13.82
C ASN A 144 -31.11 8.64 14.69
N TYR A 145 -31.67 7.65 15.37
CA TYR A 145 -30.89 6.70 16.15
C TYR A 145 -29.91 5.91 15.28
N LYS A 146 -30.37 5.40 14.11
CA LYS A 146 -29.50 4.71 13.14
C LYS A 146 -28.40 5.62 12.60
N GLN A 147 -28.72 6.87 12.27
CA GLN A 147 -27.70 7.83 11.84
C GLN A 147 -26.67 8.14 12.94
N GLN A 148 -27.11 8.24 14.20
CA GLN A 148 -26.21 8.50 15.32
C GLN A 148 -25.28 7.30 15.56
N GLN A 149 -25.80 6.08 15.50
CA GLN A 149 -24.98 4.86 15.56
C GLN A 149 -23.94 4.82 14.44
N GLN A 150 -24.35 5.09 13.19
CA GLN A 150 -23.41 5.12 12.06
C GLN A 150 -22.31 6.17 12.23
N ARG A 151 -22.63 7.35 12.78
CA ARG A 151 -21.62 8.39 13.08
C ARG A 151 -20.65 7.94 14.16
N GLN A 152 -21.12 7.32 15.24
CA GLN A 152 -20.26 6.80 16.31
C GLN A 152 -19.37 5.65 15.81
N GLU A 153 -19.91 4.72 15.02
CA GLU A 153 -19.13 3.65 14.40
C GLU A 153 -18.08 4.20 13.43
N HIS A 154 -18.45 5.19 12.61
CA HIS A 154 -17.50 5.85 11.71
C HIS A 154 -16.38 6.53 12.50
N GLN A 155 -16.72 7.26 13.57
CA GLN A 155 -15.72 7.93 14.41
C GLN A 155 -14.76 6.94 15.08
N ARG A 156 -15.27 5.84 15.65
CA ARG A 156 -14.43 4.77 16.21
C ARG A 156 -13.49 4.17 15.17
N LYS A 157 -13.99 3.91 13.96
CA LYS A 157 -13.14 3.41 12.87
C LYS A 157 -12.04 4.41 12.50
N MET A 158 -12.33 5.71 12.48
CA MET A 158 -11.32 6.73 12.20
C MET A 158 -10.24 6.77 13.29
N GLU A 159 -10.64 6.70 14.57
CA GLU A 159 -9.71 6.64 15.71
C GLU A 159 -8.82 5.38 15.65
N GLU A 160 -9.40 4.21 15.34
CA GLU A 160 -8.65 2.96 15.14
C GLU A 160 -7.66 3.06 13.96
N PHE A 161 -8.06 3.70 12.85
CA PHE A 161 -7.18 3.92 11.71
C PHE A 161 -6.01 4.85 12.05
N GLU A 162 -6.26 5.93 12.79
CA GLU A 162 -5.21 6.85 13.25
C GLU A 162 -4.24 6.16 14.22
N GLU A 163 -4.75 5.36 15.15
CA GLU A 163 -3.92 4.60 16.09
C GLU A 163 -3.07 3.55 15.35
N GLN A 164 -3.66 2.80 14.41
CA GLN A 164 -2.90 1.87 13.57
C GLN A 164 -1.85 2.60 12.71
N ALA A 165 -2.15 3.79 12.19
CA ALA A 165 -1.19 4.59 11.44
C ALA A 165 0.00 5.02 12.32
N ARG A 166 -0.26 5.46 13.56
CA ARG A 166 0.80 5.81 14.53
C ARG A 166 1.67 4.61 14.87
N ILE A 167 1.06 3.44 15.14
CA ILE A 167 1.81 2.20 15.44
C ILE A 167 2.68 1.80 14.24
N ARG A 168 2.13 1.85 13.02
CA ARG A 168 2.90 1.56 11.79
C ARG A 168 4.07 2.53 11.61
N GLN A 169 3.89 3.82 11.90
CA GLN A 169 4.96 4.80 11.83
C GLN A 169 6.06 4.54 12.86
N GLN A 170 5.70 4.31 14.12
CA GLN A 170 6.67 4.00 15.18
C GLN A 170 7.45 2.71 14.88
N ASN A 171 6.79 1.68 14.36
CA ASN A 171 7.45 0.43 13.97
C ASN A 171 8.42 0.66 12.80
N ARG A 172 8.07 1.51 11.83
CA ARG A 172 8.99 1.89 10.74
C ARG A 172 10.20 2.67 11.27
N GLU A 173 10.02 3.57 12.22
CA GLU A 173 11.12 4.34 12.83
C GLU A 173 12.05 3.43 13.63
N LYS A 174 11.51 2.52 14.46
CA LYS A 174 12.30 1.51 15.18
C LYS A 174 13.08 0.61 14.23
N ALA A 175 12.45 0.15 13.14
CA ALA A 175 13.12 -0.66 12.13
C ALA A 175 14.25 0.09 11.41
N ARG A 176 14.07 1.39 11.14
CA ARG A 176 15.12 2.25 10.57
C ARG A 176 16.30 2.40 11.54
N GLN A 177 16.02 2.70 12.81
CA GLN A 177 17.07 2.84 13.83
C GLN A 177 17.86 1.55 14.02
N ALA A 178 17.20 0.40 14.12
CA ALA A 178 17.88 -0.90 14.24
C ALA A 178 18.75 -1.21 13.01
N ASN A 179 18.29 -0.86 11.81
CA ASN A 179 19.06 -1.04 10.58
C ASN A 179 20.26 -0.09 10.50
N GLU A 180 20.10 1.17 10.89
CA GLU A 180 21.21 2.13 10.97
C GLU A 180 22.27 1.73 12.00
N GLU A 181 21.85 1.24 13.16
CA GLU A 181 22.75 0.76 14.21
C GLU A 181 23.52 -0.49 13.75
N SER A 182 22.83 -1.46 13.13
CA SER A 182 23.47 -2.64 12.54
C SER A 182 24.45 -2.24 11.43
N LYS A 183 24.11 -1.27 10.58
CA LYS A 183 25.00 -0.74 9.56
C LYS A 183 26.25 -0.09 10.17
N ARG A 184 26.10 0.71 11.24
CA ARG A 184 27.24 1.33 11.95
C ARG A 184 28.15 0.26 12.56
N GLN A 185 27.58 -0.73 13.25
CA GLN A 185 28.34 -1.84 13.82
C GLN A 185 29.12 -2.62 12.74
N PHE A 186 28.48 -2.86 11.59
CA PHE A 186 29.15 -3.50 10.46
C PHE A 186 30.29 -2.65 9.89
N GLU A 187 30.07 -1.35 9.71
CA GLU A 187 31.10 -0.42 9.23
C GLU A 187 32.29 -0.33 10.20
N GLU A 188 32.04 -0.26 11.51
CA GLU A 188 33.08 -0.28 12.54
C GLU A 188 33.85 -1.59 12.54
N HIS A 189 33.17 -2.74 12.45
CA HIS A 189 33.81 -4.04 12.33
C HIS A 189 34.69 -4.12 11.06
N MET A 190 34.21 -3.60 9.93
CA MET A 190 34.98 -3.55 8.69
C MET A 190 36.15 -2.57 8.73
N ARG A 191 36.06 -1.49 9.52
CA ARG A 191 37.20 -0.59 9.80
C ARG A 191 38.22 -1.31 10.67
N PHE A 192 37.81 -1.95 11.76
CA PHE A 192 38.68 -2.75 12.62
C PHE A 192 39.42 -3.84 11.84
N LEU A 193 38.73 -4.59 10.98
CA LEU A 193 39.37 -5.62 10.14
C LEU A 193 40.34 -5.03 9.10
N ARG A 194 40.10 -3.82 8.61
CA ARG A 194 41.04 -3.13 7.72
C ARG A 194 42.28 -2.67 8.47
N GLU A 195 42.10 -1.99 9.60
CA GLU A 195 43.21 -1.57 10.46
C GLU A 195 44.05 -2.74 10.93
N ARG A 196 43.42 -3.86 11.33
CA ARG A 196 44.14 -5.08 11.72
C ARG A 196 44.96 -5.66 10.57
N ARG A 197 44.39 -5.71 9.36
CA ARG A 197 45.12 -6.17 8.17
C ARG A 197 46.28 -5.25 7.81
N GLU A 198 46.10 -3.94 7.88
CA GLU A 198 47.17 -2.97 7.65
C GLU A 198 48.28 -3.09 8.69
N ARG A 199 47.95 -3.28 9.98
CA ARG A 199 48.96 -3.52 11.02
C ARG A 199 49.74 -4.79 10.77
N MET A 200 49.07 -5.92 10.51
CA MET A 200 49.78 -7.17 10.21
C MET A 200 50.63 -7.07 8.94
N ALA A 201 50.17 -6.37 7.90
CA ALA A 201 50.96 -6.14 6.70
C ALA A 201 52.20 -5.27 6.95
N ARG A 202 52.08 -4.25 7.82
CA ARG A 202 53.22 -3.41 8.23
C ARG A 202 54.23 -4.19 9.08
N GLU A 203 53.74 -4.96 10.06
CA GLU A 203 54.58 -5.83 10.89
C GLU A 203 55.32 -6.86 10.03
N GLN A 204 54.63 -7.49 9.06
CA GLN A 204 55.25 -8.43 8.13
C GLN A 204 56.29 -7.74 7.24
N ALA A 205 55.99 -6.56 6.69
CA ALA A 205 56.94 -5.80 5.88
C ALA A 205 58.19 -5.38 6.68
N GLU A 206 58.05 -5.02 7.96
CA GLU A 206 59.19 -4.74 8.83
C GLU A 206 60.01 -5.99 9.13
N GLN A 207 59.37 -7.13 9.41
CA GLN A 207 60.06 -8.40 9.60
C GLN A 207 60.84 -8.83 8.35
N ASP A 208 60.23 -8.71 7.17
CA ASP A 208 60.87 -9.01 5.89
C ASP A 208 62.07 -8.07 5.64
N ARG A 209 61.93 -6.78 5.97
CA ARG A 209 63.04 -5.80 5.87
C ARG A 209 64.21 -6.18 6.78
N LEU A 210 63.94 -6.48 8.05
CA LEU A 210 64.98 -6.89 9.01
C LEU A 210 65.66 -8.20 8.60
N MET A 211 64.88 -9.15 8.06
CA MET A 211 65.41 -10.42 7.55
C MET A 211 66.31 -10.20 6.34
N LEU A 212 65.93 -9.32 5.41
CA LEU A 212 66.76 -8.93 4.26
C LEU A 212 68.04 -8.20 4.69
N GLU A 213 67.96 -7.26 5.62
CA GLU A 213 69.13 -6.58 6.21
C GLU A 213 70.10 -7.60 6.85
N ARG A 214 69.56 -8.60 7.56
CA ARG A 214 70.35 -9.69 8.16
C ARG A 214 71.00 -10.59 7.10
N LEU A 215 70.26 -11.00 6.07
CA LEU A 215 70.80 -11.79 4.96
C LEU A 215 71.91 -11.04 4.23
N GLN A 216 71.74 -9.75 3.98
CA GLN A 216 72.76 -8.91 3.36
C GLN A 216 74.02 -8.81 4.23
N ALA A 217 73.87 -8.60 5.54
CA ALA A 217 74.99 -8.57 6.47
C ALA A 217 75.76 -9.91 6.50
N MET A 218 75.05 -11.05 6.51
CA MET A 218 75.68 -12.36 6.42
C MET A 218 76.42 -12.56 5.10
N ALA A 219 75.83 -12.18 3.96
CA ALA A 219 76.47 -12.29 2.66
C ALA A 219 77.75 -11.43 2.56
N LEU A 220 77.73 -10.20 3.10
CA LEU A 220 78.91 -9.33 3.14
C LEU A 220 80.00 -9.89 4.07
N ALA A 221 79.62 -10.47 5.21
CA ALA A 221 80.57 -11.12 6.11
C ALA A 221 81.23 -12.35 5.46
N ASP A 222 80.44 -13.19 4.78
CA ASP A 222 80.95 -14.36 4.05
C ASP A 222 81.90 -13.96 2.91
N LEU A 223 81.57 -12.90 2.15
CA LEU A 223 82.44 -12.37 1.10
C LEU A 223 83.75 -11.84 1.68
N SER A 224 83.68 -10.99 2.70
CA SER A 224 84.84 -10.45 3.42
C SER A 224 85.73 -11.58 3.96
N GLN A 225 85.14 -12.64 4.51
CA GLN A 225 85.88 -13.79 5.00
C GLN A 225 86.62 -14.52 3.87
N ARG A 226 85.95 -14.75 2.73
CA ARG A 226 86.56 -15.43 1.57
C ARG A 226 87.72 -14.61 0.97
N GLU A 227 87.53 -13.31 0.84
CA GLU A 227 88.58 -12.40 0.35
C GLU A 227 89.78 -12.41 1.29
N MET A 228 89.57 -12.27 2.60
CA MET A 228 90.65 -12.33 3.60
C MET A 228 91.38 -13.68 3.61
N GLN A 229 90.66 -14.80 3.46
CA GLN A 229 91.27 -16.13 3.34
C GLN A 229 92.11 -16.28 2.07
N SER A 230 91.60 -15.77 0.94
CA SER A 230 92.30 -15.79 -0.34
C SER A 230 93.59 -14.98 -0.28
N GLU A 231 93.53 -13.75 0.23
CA GLU A 231 94.71 -12.89 0.39
C GLU A 231 95.71 -13.50 1.37
N PHE A 232 95.27 -14.00 2.53
CA PHE A 232 96.17 -14.67 3.47
C PHE A 232 96.87 -15.89 2.83
N GLY A 233 96.12 -16.73 2.11
CA GLY A 233 96.68 -17.87 1.40
C GLY A 233 97.72 -17.47 0.35
N ARG A 234 97.44 -16.40 -0.41
CA ARG A 234 98.37 -15.83 -1.39
C ARG A 234 99.68 -15.35 -0.76
N ILE A 235 99.59 -14.67 0.39
CA ILE A 235 100.75 -14.13 1.10
C ILE A 235 101.56 -15.25 1.78
N CYS A 236 100.92 -16.34 2.24
CA CYS A 236 101.62 -17.50 2.82
C CYS A 236 102.24 -18.46 1.79
N HIS A 237 101.78 -18.48 0.54
CA HIS A 237 102.26 -19.46 -0.45
C HIS A 237 103.79 -19.49 -0.64
N PRO A 238 104.52 -18.35 -0.72
CA PRO A 238 105.97 -18.34 -0.84
C PRO A 238 106.71 -18.95 0.36
N ILE A 239 106.10 -18.93 1.56
CA ILE A 239 106.62 -19.52 2.80
C ILE A 239 106.55 -21.05 2.71
N ASP A 240 105.42 -21.60 2.27
CA ASP A 240 105.23 -23.06 2.10
C ASP A 240 106.22 -23.65 1.07
N GLU A 241 106.46 -22.95 -0.05
CA GLU A 241 107.46 -23.37 -1.04
C GLU A 241 108.89 -23.36 -0.47
N GLN A 242 109.25 -22.31 0.27
CA GLN A 242 110.61 -22.18 0.81
C GLN A 242 110.89 -23.18 1.94
N GLN A 243 109.88 -23.51 2.75
CA GLN A 243 110.01 -24.54 3.77
C GLN A 243 110.45 -25.89 3.15
N SER A 244 109.91 -26.24 1.99
CA SER A 244 110.27 -27.48 1.30
C SER A 244 111.76 -27.53 0.92
N ALA A 245 112.34 -26.39 0.52
CA ALA A 245 113.77 -26.27 0.21
C ALA A 245 114.65 -26.42 1.47
N VAL A 246 114.26 -25.76 2.57
CA VAL A 246 114.94 -25.89 3.88
C VAL A 246 114.91 -27.32 4.38
N ASN A 247 113.75 -27.99 4.33
CA ASN A 247 113.60 -29.40 4.74
C ASN A 247 114.49 -30.33 3.91
N SER A 248 114.60 -30.07 2.60
CA SER A 248 115.45 -30.86 1.72
C SER A 248 116.94 -30.68 2.06
N ALA A 249 117.39 -29.44 2.27
CA ALA A 249 118.77 -29.14 2.62
C ALA A 249 119.14 -29.68 4.02
N GLU A 250 118.24 -29.58 4.99
CA GLU A 250 118.40 -30.13 6.34
C GLU A 250 118.54 -31.65 6.28
N GLY A 251 117.64 -32.34 5.55
CA GLY A 251 117.69 -33.79 5.43
C GLY A 251 118.99 -34.30 4.80
N LEU A 252 119.58 -33.54 3.86
CA LEU A 252 120.89 -33.84 3.30
C LEU A 252 122.01 -33.71 4.34
N LEU A 253 122.02 -32.62 5.12
CA LEU A 253 123.01 -32.39 6.16
C LEU A 253 122.89 -33.43 7.29
N THR A 254 121.68 -33.72 7.75
CA THR A 254 121.41 -34.75 8.77
C THR A 254 121.84 -36.13 8.30
N ASN A 255 121.60 -36.47 7.02
CA ASN A 255 122.10 -37.72 6.44
C ASN A 255 123.64 -37.75 6.39
N TRP A 256 124.27 -36.63 6.00
CA TRP A 256 125.73 -36.49 5.97
C TRP A 256 126.35 -36.73 7.35
N LEU A 257 125.84 -36.01 8.37
CA LEU A 257 126.29 -36.12 9.76
C LEU A 257 126.18 -37.54 10.31
N ASN A 258 125.10 -38.26 9.96
CA ASN A 258 124.84 -39.59 10.53
C ASN A 258 125.56 -40.74 9.79
N ARG A 259 125.78 -40.64 8.47
CA ARG A 259 126.30 -41.77 7.66
C ARG A 259 127.75 -41.64 7.24
N PHE A 260 128.27 -40.42 7.18
CA PHE A 260 129.59 -40.15 6.60
C PHE A 260 130.59 -39.61 7.63
N SER A 261 130.30 -39.74 8.93
CA SER A 261 131.18 -39.24 10.01
C SER A 261 132.60 -39.81 9.98
N ASN A 262 132.80 -40.97 9.36
CA ASN A 262 134.07 -41.69 9.33
C ASN A 262 134.81 -41.57 7.98
N THR A 263 134.28 -40.80 7.02
CA THR A 263 134.91 -40.66 5.70
C THR A 263 135.94 -39.52 5.68
N ALA A 264 137.00 -39.67 4.88
CA ALA A 264 137.93 -38.58 4.60
C ALA A 264 137.17 -37.39 3.95
N GLY A 265 137.48 -36.16 4.36
CA GLY A 265 136.76 -34.96 3.92
C GLY A 265 135.41 -34.72 4.61
N PHE A 266 135.09 -35.44 5.70
CA PHE A 266 133.83 -35.27 6.42
C PHE A 266 133.56 -33.81 6.83
N LEU A 267 134.56 -33.11 7.38
CA LEU A 267 134.44 -31.71 7.80
C LEU A 267 134.18 -30.76 6.61
N GLU A 268 134.82 -30.98 5.47
CA GLU A 268 134.60 -30.21 4.24
C GLU A 268 133.17 -30.42 3.72
N GLY A 269 132.67 -31.67 3.79
CA GLY A 269 131.29 -31.99 3.47
C GLY A 269 130.28 -31.35 4.43
N VAL A 270 130.57 -31.32 5.75
CA VAL A 270 129.74 -30.62 6.74
C VAL A 270 129.67 -29.12 6.41
N ALA A 271 130.81 -28.48 6.13
CA ALA A 271 130.84 -27.07 5.75
C ALA A 271 129.99 -26.80 4.49
N THR A 272 130.19 -27.60 3.43
CA THR A 272 129.43 -27.47 2.17
C THR A 272 127.91 -27.62 2.38
N HIS A 273 127.49 -28.59 3.19
CA HIS A 273 126.07 -28.80 3.48
C HIS A 273 125.50 -27.72 4.42
N CYS A 274 126.30 -27.17 5.34
CA CYS A 274 125.90 -26.03 6.17
C CYS A 274 125.73 -24.77 5.31
N GLU A 275 126.66 -24.45 4.41
CA GLU A 275 126.55 -23.30 3.50
C GLU A 275 125.26 -23.37 2.66
N ARG A 276 124.93 -24.56 2.14
CA ARG A 276 123.68 -24.76 1.39
C ARG A 276 122.45 -24.55 2.25
N LEU A 277 122.43 -25.10 3.46
CA LEU A 277 121.29 -24.96 4.36
C LEU A 277 121.14 -23.52 4.87
N GLU A 278 122.24 -22.84 5.15
CA GLU A 278 122.28 -21.43 5.52
C GLU A 278 121.72 -20.55 4.40
N PHE A 279 122.10 -20.81 3.15
CA PHE A 279 121.55 -20.10 1.99
C PHE A 279 120.01 -20.23 1.90
N GLU A 280 119.47 -21.44 2.01
CA GLU A 280 118.02 -21.66 1.96
C GLU A 280 117.29 -21.04 3.15
N ALA A 281 117.90 -21.10 4.35
CA ALA A 281 117.36 -20.50 5.57
C ALA A 281 117.39 -18.97 5.53
N GLN A 282 118.39 -18.37 4.88
CA GLN A 282 118.47 -16.92 4.68
C GLN A 282 117.40 -16.42 3.71
N ILE A 283 117.17 -17.12 2.60
CA ILE A 283 116.05 -16.82 1.70
C ILE A 283 114.72 -16.95 2.45
N PHE A 284 114.60 -17.95 3.32
CA PHE A 284 113.40 -18.13 4.14
C PHE A 284 113.16 -16.97 5.09
N ARG A 285 114.22 -16.49 5.76
CA ARG A 285 114.18 -15.31 6.62
C ARG A 285 113.72 -14.05 5.88
N GLU A 286 114.20 -13.86 4.66
CA GLU A 286 113.80 -12.72 3.81
C GLU A 286 112.33 -12.78 3.43
N LYS A 287 111.85 -13.96 3.00
CA LYS A 287 110.43 -14.17 2.68
C LYS A 287 109.51 -13.91 3.88
N ILE A 288 109.92 -14.31 5.08
CA ILE A 288 109.14 -14.06 6.30
C ILE A 288 109.21 -12.60 6.75
N SER A 289 110.32 -11.92 6.52
CA SER A 289 110.42 -10.48 6.77
C SER A 289 109.49 -9.71 5.82
N ALA A 290 109.51 -10.04 4.53
CA ALA A 290 108.58 -9.45 3.55
C ALA A 290 107.10 -9.75 3.89
N PHE A 291 106.81 -10.97 4.36
CA PHE A 291 105.49 -11.34 4.87
C PHE A 291 105.08 -10.47 6.05
N TYR A 292 105.96 -10.30 7.03
CA TYR A 292 105.72 -9.49 8.23
C TYR A 292 105.47 -8.02 7.88
N ASP A 293 106.27 -7.44 6.99
CA ASP A 293 106.11 -6.05 6.54
C ASP A 293 104.79 -5.87 5.77
N THR A 294 104.45 -6.82 4.90
CA THR A 294 103.17 -6.83 4.16
C THR A 294 101.98 -6.88 5.12
N LEU A 295 102.09 -7.64 6.21
CA LEU A 295 101.07 -7.66 7.25
C LEU A 295 100.99 -6.29 7.96
N GLN A 296 102.11 -5.72 8.42
CA GLN A 296 102.06 -4.43 9.12
C GLN A 296 101.40 -3.30 8.31
N GLU A 297 101.55 -3.32 6.98
CA GLU A 297 100.96 -2.33 6.09
C GLU A 297 99.53 -2.65 5.64
N ALA A 298 99.02 -3.86 5.91
CA ALA A 298 97.69 -4.27 5.50
C ALA A 298 96.60 -3.47 6.23
N LYS A 299 95.63 -2.95 5.48
CA LYS A 299 94.43 -2.32 6.08
C LYS A 299 93.46 -3.40 6.54
N ILE A 300 93.47 -3.70 7.83
CA ILE A 300 92.65 -4.77 8.39
C ILE A 300 91.28 -4.23 8.83
N PRO A 301 90.18 -4.86 8.41
CA PRO A 301 88.86 -4.56 8.97
C PRO A 301 88.81 -4.86 10.47
N ALA A 302 88.14 -4.01 11.25
CA ALA A 302 88.04 -4.14 12.72
C ALA A 302 87.58 -5.54 13.20
N ALA A 303 86.74 -6.22 12.41
CA ALA A 303 86.26 -7.57 12.69
C ALA A 303 87.38 -8.63 12.80
N TYR A 304 88.59 -8.35 12.31
CA TYR A 304 89.71 -9.30 12.25
C TYR A 304 90.95 -8.87 13.03
N GLU A 305 90.92 -7.74 13.74
CA GLU A 305 92.10 -7.19 14.47
C GLU A 305 92.74 -8.19 15.44
N ASN A 306 91.93 -8.96 16.17
CA ASN A 306 92.43 -9.96 17.12
C ASN A 306 93.12 -11.12 16.43
N TRP A 307 92.53 -11.65 15.34
CA TRP A 307 93.15 -12.70 14.55
C TRP A 307 94.46 -12.20 13.93
N PHE A 308 94.42 -10.98 13.41
CA PHE A 308 95.56 -10.34 12.78
C PHE A 308 96.74 -10.15 13.73
N SER A 309 96.46 -9.71 14.96
CA SER A 309 97.46 -9.57 16.02
C SER A 309 98.13 -10.92 16.31
N SER A 310 97.36 -12.00 16.42
CA SER A 310 97.92 -13.35 16.59
C SER A 310 98.80 -13.77 15.41
N VAL A 311 98.40 -13.49 14.17
CA VAL A 311 99.21 -13.80 12.97
C VAL A 311 100.54 -13.05 13.00
N ILE A 312 100.54 -11.76 13.37
CA ILE A 312 101.75 -10.96 13.56
C ILE A 312 102.66 -11.60 14.62
N ASP A 313 102.10 -12.00 15.76
CA ASP A 313 102.86 -12.63 16.84
C ASP A 313 103.50 -13.94 16.37
N TYR A 314 102.79 -14.77 15.61
CA TYR A 314 103.34 -16.01 15.03
C TYR A 314 104.42 -15.74 13.98
N ALA A 315 104.24 -14.70 13.16
CA ALA A 315 105.24 -14.28 12.17
C ALA A 315 106.54 -13.84 12.85
N HIS A 316 106.41 -13.08 13.94
CA HIS A 316 107.54 -12.65 14.76
C HIS A 316 108.24 -13.84 15.43
N GLN A 317 107.49 -14.79 15.99
CA GLN A 317 108.04 -16.03 16.57
C GLN A 317 108.79 -16.85 15.52
N LEU A 318 108.24 -16.98 14.31
CA LEU A 318 108.87 -17.70 13.21
C LEU A 318 110.19 -17.05 12.79
N ARG A 319 110.22 -15.72 12.66
CA ARG A 319 111.45 -14.96 12.37
C ARG A 319 112.54 -15.23 13.42
N SER A 320 112.19 -15.13 14.71
CA SER A 320 113.12 -15.44 15.82
C SER A 320 113.61 -16.89 15.80
N SER A 321 112.74 -17.83 15.45
CA SER A 321 113.11 -19.23 15.30
C SER A 321 114.08 -19.46 14.14
N ILE A 322 113.96 -18.72 13.04
CA ILE A 322 114.91 -18.78 11.92
C ILE A 322 116.26 -18.20 12.29
N ASP A 323 116.28 -17.06 12.99
CA ASP A 323 117.53 -16.48 13.48
C ASP A 323 118.27 -17.48 14.38
N THR A 324 117.56 -18.17 15.27
CA THR A 324 118.12 -19.25 16.10
C THR A 324 118.61 -20.45 15.27
N TYR A 325 117.86 -20.82 14.22
CA TYR A 325 118.23 -21.90 13.32
C TYR A 325 119.52 -21.57 12.54
N LEU A 326 119.65 -20.35 12.02
CA LEU A 326 120.86 -19.86 11.35
C LEU A 326 122.08 -19.87 12.28
N MET A 327 121.94 -19.39 13.52
CA MET A 327 123.00 -19.47 14.52
C MET A 327 123.42 -20.91 14.81
N THR A 328 122.45 -21.83 14.85
CA THR A 328 122.72 -23.26 15.03
C THR A 328 123.54 -23.80 13.87
N ILE A 329 123.13 -23.55 12.62
CA ILE A 329 123.82 -23.99 11.40
C ILE A 329 125.28 -23.50 11.39
N ALA A 330 125.49 -22.20 11.65
CA ALA A 330 126.82 -21.60 11.68
C ALA A 330 127.75 -22.24 12.73
N SER A 331 127.19 -22.72 13.84
CA SER A 331 127.96 -23.37 14.91
C SER A 331 128.29 -24.85 14.65
N LEU A 332 127.60 -25.51 13.70
CA LEU A 332 127.73 -26.96 13.49
C LEU A 332 129.16 -27.41 13.15
N PRO A 333 129.94 -26.74 12.28
CA PRO A 333 131.31 -27.14 11.98
C PRO A 333 132.19 -27.18 13.24
N GLU A 334 132.08 -26.19 14.12
CA GLU A 334 132.83 -26.13 15.39
C GLU A 334 132.37 -27.20 16.38
N VAL A 335 131.06 -27.48 16.46
CA VAL A 335 130.52 -28.56 17.30
C VAL A 335 131.02 -29.93 16.82
N VAL A 336 131.06 -30.15 15.51
CA VAL A 336 131.58 -31.41 14.95
C VAL A 336 133.06 -31.60 15.28
N GLN A 337 133.85 -30.52 15.22
CA GLN A 337 135.28 -30.55 15.56
C GLN A 337 135.55 -30.74 17.05
N SER A 338 134.79 -30.07 17.92
CA SER A 338 135.00 -30.08 19.38
C SER A 338 134.33 -31.25 20.10
N GLN A 339 133.29 -31.84 19.49
CA GLN A 339 132.53 -32.93 20.09
C GLN A 339 132.44 -34.11 19.11
N ASN A 340 131.29 -34.30 18.47
CA ASN A 340 131.07 -35.36 17.49
C ASN A 340 129.86 -35.04 16.60
N ALA A 341 129.77 -35.75 15.47
CA ALA A 341 128.70 -35.62 14.49
C ALA A 341 127.29 -35.90 15.07
N ARG A 342 127.18 -36.78 16.07
CA ARG A 342 125.90 -37.15 16.68
C ARG A 342 125.32 -36.01 17.52
N THR A 343 126.14 -35.26 18.23
CA THR A 343 125.68 -34.08 18.97
C THR A 343 125.27 -32.96 18.01
N ALA A 344 126.05 -32.72 16.95
CA ALA A 344 125.70 -31.78 15.90
C ALA A 344 124.35 -32.12 15.24
N ALA A 345 124.12 -33.39 14.89
CA ALA A 345 122.85 -33.85 14.32
C ALA A 345 121.66 -33.61 15.25
N LYS A 346 121.82 -33.86 16.57
CA LYS A 346 120.77 -33.58 17.56
C LYS A 346 120.46 -32.09 17.71
N LEU A 347 121.49 -31.24 17.68
CA LEU A 347 121.29 -29.78 17.74
C LEU A 347 120.53 -29.27 16.51
N LEU A 348 120.91 -29.76 15.33
CA LEU A 348 120.22 -29.45 14.08
C LEU A 348 118.75 -29.90 14.10
N ASP A 349 118.49 -31.14 14.53
CA ASP A 349 117.14 -31.71 14.63
C ASP A 349 116.24 -30.94 15.61
N ASN A 350 116.78 -30.57 16.78
CA ASN A 350 116.06 -29.74 17.75
C ASN A 350 115.70 -28.36 17.18
N ALA A 351 116.68 -27.69 16.56
CA ALA A 351 116.46 -26.36 15.99
C ALA A 351 115.48 -26.41 14.80
N HIS A 352 115.56 -27.47 13.98
CA HIS A 352 114.63 -27.71 12.89
C HIS A 352 113.21 -27.99 13.42
N SER A 353 113.07 -28.79 14.46
CA SER A 353 111.77 -29.09 15.09
C SER A 353 111.11 -27.83 15.68
N SER A 354 111.90 -26.94 16.30
CA SER A 354 111.40 -25.63 16.75
C SER A 354 110.93 -24.76 15.59
N LEU A 355 111.70 -24.72 14.50
CA LEU A 355 111.33 -24.00 13.28
C LEU A 355 110.02 -24.53 12.67
N GLN A 356 109.87 -25.85 12.56
CA GLN A 356 108.63 -26.49 12.09
C GLN A 356 107.43 -26.16 12.97
N SER A 357 107.62 -26.14 14.29
CA SER A 357 106.56 -25.82 15.25
C SER A 357 106.08 -24.38 15.09
N ALA A 358 107.00 -23.43 14.96
CA ALA A 358 106.66 -22.03 14.71
C ALA A 358 105.95 -21.87 13.35
N MET A 359 106.39 -22.60 12.33
CA MET A 359 105.77 -22.54 11.01
C MET A 359 104.35 -23.13 11.00
N HIS A 360 104.15 -24.24 11.70
CA HIS A 360 102.83 -24.84 11.89
C HIS A 360 101.91 -23.88 12.66
N ALA A 361 102.41 -23.15 13.66
CA ALA A 361 101.60 -22.15 14.36
C ALA A 361 101.11 -21.01 13.44
N LEU A 362 101.97 -20.55 12.52
CA LEU A 362 101.60 -19.53 11.53
C LEU A 362 100.60 -20.06 10.49
N THR A 363 100.88 -21.24 9.93
CA THR A 363 100.08 -21.82 8.83
C THR A 363 98.79 -22.48 9.30
N SER A 364 98.70 -22.95 10.54
CA SER A 364 97.47 -23.55 11.09
C SER A 364 96.42 -22.51 11.53
N ASN A 365 96.79 -21.23 11.65
CA ASN A 365 95.86 -20.12 11.92
C ASN A 365 95.00 -19.70 10.71
N ARG A 366 94.91 -20.54 9.67
CA ARG A 366 94.04 -20.39 8.49
C ARG A 366 92.53 -20.35 8.83
N VAL A 367 92.12 -20.70 10.04
CA VAL A 367 90.70 -20.85 10.41
C VAL A 367 90.15 -19.56 11.04
N PHE A 368 89.70 -18.63 10.19
CA PHE A 368 88.84 -17.49 10.53
C PHE A 368 87.52 -17.87 11.23
N ALA A 369 87.13 -19.16 11.18
CA ALA A 369 85.78 -19.62 11.51
C ALA A 369 85.34 -19.40 12.96
N SER A 370 86.27 -19.24 13.92
CA SER A 370 85.89 -19.12 15.34
C SER A 370 85.38 -17.73 15.74
N GLN A 371 85.66 -16.68 14.94
CA GLN A 371 85.22 -15.31 15.26
C GLN A 371 83.91 -14.91 14.56
N VAL A 372 83.62 -15.47 13.37
CA VAL A 372 82.35 -15.24 12.68
C VAL A 372 81.17 -15.78 13.50
N SER A 373 81.34 -16.90 14.22
CA SER A 373 80.33 -17.42 15.14
C SER A 373 79.97 -16.44 16.27
N ARG A 374 80.90 -15.56 16.68
CA ARG A 374 80.62 -14.53 17.71
C ARG A 374 79.86 -13.33 17.14
N LEU A 375 80.20 -12.90 15.91
CA LEU A 375 79.45 -11.86 15.21
C LEU A 375 78.03 -12.33 14.85
N GLN A 376 77.84 -13.60 14.51
CA GLN A 376 76.53 -14.21 14.31
C GLN A 376 75.70 -14.33 15.60
N ALA A 377 76.35 -14.45 16.76
CA ALA A 377 75.68 -14.53 18.06
C ALA A 377 75.23 -13.16 18.60
N THR A 378 75.92 -12.07 18.24
CA THR A 378 75.56 -10.70 18.66
C THR A 378 74.43 -10.07 17.84
N VAL A 379 73.94 -10.75 16.80
CA VAL A 379 72.84 -10.31 15.92
C VAL A 379 71.51 -11.02 16.26
N ASN A 380 71.45 -11.75 17.39
CA ASN A 380 70.23 -12.39 17.89
C ASN A 380 69.55 -11.58 18.99
#